data_AF-A0A8H8DFC4-F1
#
_entry.id   AF-A0A8H8DFC4-F1
#
_cell.length_a   1.000
_cell.length_b   1.000
_cell.length_c   1.000
_cell.angle_alpha   90.00
_cell.angle_beta   90.00
_cell.angle_gamma   90.00
#
_symmetry.space_group_name_H-M   'P 1'
#
loop_
_entity.id
_entity.type
_entity.pdbx_description
1 polymer ?
#
loop_
_entity_poly.entity_id
_entity_poly.type
_entity_poly.pdbx_seq_one_letter_code
_entity_poly.pdbx_strand_id
1 'polypeptide(L)'
;MKFGTQLRNSLNPDWRFHYVDYSRLKKLLKRSLRNGTGTFAEEDETTFSAALNRDLKDVRRPVPHRRTCGGSDVPGVFRLSQVWSFQAVKVGEIGRRVQHCDISVEELIAKGDESPVAWEEIEREINLIISEVNELARYTRLNYSAFVKIVKKHDKHTQIPLKETFMAKLNEKPFYKENYDSIVLQLSRLYDVVRNRGRPSDSSAVRRESGTQNFVRRTTKYWVHPDHIM
;
A
#
# COMPACT_ATOMS: atom_id res chain seq x y z
N MET A 1 -9.08 -18.28 16.32
CA MET A 1 -9.46 -17.36 15.22
C MET A 1 -9.47 -18.06 13.86
N LYS A 2 -10.54 -17.92 13.06
CA LYS A 2 -10.65 -18.47 11.70
C LYS A 2 -9.97 -17.54 10.67
N PHE A 3 -8.64 -17.55 10.63
CA PHE A 3 -7.87 -16.64 9.76
C PHE A 3 -8.23 -16.76 8.26
N GLY A 4 -8.56 -17.95 7.76
CA GLY A 4 -8.94 -18.10 6.35
C GLY A 4 -10.22 -17.35 5.96
N THR A 5 -11.18 -17.24 6.89
CA THR A 5 -12.41 -16.46 6.69
C THR A 5 -12.10 -14.97 6.78
N GLN A 6 -11.30 -14.57 7.77
CA GLN A 6 -10.83 -13.18 7.92
C GLN A 6 -10.08 -12.71 6.67
N LEU A 7 -9.15 -13.51 6.16
CA LEU A 7 -8.40 -13.20 4.95
C LEU A 7 -9.37 -12.91 3.81
N ARG A 8 -10.31 -13.82 3.54
CA ARG A 8 -11.27 -13.69 2.43
C ARG A 8 -12.17 -12.45 2.53
N ASN A 9 -12.56 -12.05 3.74
CA ASN A 9 -13.42 -10.89 3.95
C ASN A 9 -12.65 -9.56 3.86
N SER A 10 -11.34 -9.57 4.12
CA SER A 10 -10.48 -8.39 4.07
C SER A 10 -9.72 -8.24 2.74
N LEU A 11 -9.97 -9.11 1.76
CA LEU A 11 -9.37 -9.01 0.43
C LEU A 11 -9.92 -7.80 -0.32
N ASN A 12 -9.05 -7.04 -0.97
CA ASN A 12 -9.47 -6.18 -2.06
C ASN A 12 -9.97 -7.07 -3.23
N PRO A 13 -11.19 -6.87 -3.75
CA PRO A 13 -11.71 -7.59 -4.93
C PRO A 13 -10.78 -7.52 -6.14
N ASP A 14 -10.18 -6.36 -6.40
CA ASP A 14 -9.41 -6.11 -7.63
C ASP A 14 -8.09 -6.87 -7.66
N TRP A 15 -7.48 -7.09 -6.50
CA TRP A 15 -6.17 -7.73 -6.40
C TRP A 15 -6.24 -9.20 -5.99
N ARG A 16 -7.45 -9.79 -6.00
CA ARG A 16 -7.72 -11.14 -5.49
C ARG A 16 -6.74 -12.21 -5.98
N PHE A 17 -6.35 -12.16 -7.24
CA PHE A 17 -5.46 -13.14 -7.89
C PHE A 17 -3.99 -13.02 -7.50
N HIS A 18 -3.59 -11.89 -6.89
CA HIS A 18 -2.23 -11.64 -6.45
C HIS A 18 -1.99 -12.05 -4.99
N TYR A 19 -3.04 -12.36 -4.23
CA TYR A 19 -2.92 -12.80 -2.84
C TYR A 19 -2.47 -14.25 -2.70
N VAL A 20 -1.90 -14.57 -1.53
CA VAL A 20 -1.53 -15.93 -1.15
C VAL A 20 -2.77 -16.83 -1.03
N ASP A 21 -2.79 -17.92 -1.81
CA ASP A 21 -3.79 -18.99 -1.73
C ASP A 21 -3.70 -19.84 -0.44
N TYR A 22 -4.03 -19.22 0.70
CA TYR A 22 -3.98 -19.86 2.02
C TYR A 22 -4.88 -21.11 2.10
N SER A 23 -6.02 -21.10 1.42
CA SER A 23 -6.96 -22.22 1.38
C SER A 23 -6.35 -23.47 0.72
N ARG A 24 -5.62 -23.28 -0.38
CA ARG A 24 -4.97 -24.38 -1.11
C ARG A 24 -3.81 -24.95 -0.30
N LEU A 25 -2.95 -24.08 0.23
CA LEU A 25 -1.86 -24.47 1.13
C LEU A 25 -2.37 -25.28 2.33
N LYS A 26 -3.45 -24.82 2.96
CA LYS A 26 -4.09 -25.54 4.07
C LYS A 26 -4.64 -26.90 3.66
N LYS A 27 -5.18 -27.04 2.44
CA LYS A 27 -5.65 -28.34 1.92
C LYS A 27 -4.49 -29.30 1.68
N LEU A 28 -3.35 -28.82 1.15
CA LEU A 28 -2.14 -29.62 0.96
C LEU A 28 -1.64 -30.20 2.29
N LEU A 29 -1.53 -29.37 3.32
CA LEU A 29 -1.14 -29.81 4.67
C LEU A 29 -2.10 -30.88 5.23
N LYS A 30 -3.42 -30.69 5.04
CA LYS A 30 -4.41 -31.67 5.49
C LYS A 30 -4.39 -32.98 4.70
N ARG A 31 -4.05 -32.93 3.41
CA ARG A 31 -3.97 -34.11 2.54
C ARG A 31 -2.81 -35.00 2.98
N SER A 32 -1.62 -34.42 3.14
CA SER A 32 -0.45 -35.16 3.61
C SER A 32 -0.70 -35.83 4.97
N LEU A 33 -1.40 -35.14 5.89
CA LEU A 33 -1.76 -35.71 7.19
C LEU A 33 -2.73 -36.92 7.13
N ARG A 34 -3.52 -37.05 6.05
CA ARG A 34 -4.51 -38.14 5.90
C ARG A 34 -3.93 -39.39 5.25
N ASN A 35 -2.76 -39.31 4.64
CA ASN A 35 -2.16 -40.41 3.88
C ASN A 35 -1.55 -41.52 4.77
N GLY A 36 -1.84 -41.53 6.08
CA GLY A 36 -1.86 -42.76 6.88
C GLY A 36 -0.60 -43.12 7.66
N THR A 37 0.53 -42.44 7.49
CA THR A 37 1.78 -42.77 8.21
C THR A 37 2.00 -42.01 9.51
N GLY A 38 1.20 -40.98 9.81
CA GLY A 38 1.38 -40.14 11.01
C GLY A 38 2.63 -39.24 10.99
N THR A 39 3.58 -39.52 10.09
CA THR A 39 4.80 -38.76 9.83
C THR A 39 4.69 -38.04 8.49
N PHE A 40 5.02 -36.76 8.45
CA PHE A 40 5.11 -36.00 7.21
C PHE A 40 6.30 -36.49 6.39
N ALA A 41 6.05 -37.00 5.18
CA ALA A 41 7.12 -37.55 4.33
C ALA A 41 8.02 -36.43 3.78
N GLU A 42 9.30 -36.75 3.53
CA GLU A 42 10.27 -35.81 2.94
C GLU A 42 9.84 -35.33 1.54
N GLU A 43 9.12 -36.17 0.78
CA GLU A 43 8.51 -35.83 -0.51
C GLU A 43 7.39 -34.79 -0.38
N ASP A 44 6.59 -34.86 0.68
CA ASP A 44 5.54 -33.88 0.95
C ASP A 44 6.15 -32.55 1.44
N GLU A 45 7.26 -32.59 2.18
CA GLU A 45 8.03 -31.42 2.62
C GLU A 45 8.67 -30.70 1.45
N THR A 46 9.33 -31.43 0.55
CA THR A 46 9.89 -30.87 -0.67
C THR A 46 8.79 -30.31 -1.58
N THR A 47 7.64 -30.99 -1.69
CA THR A 47 6.49 -30.48 -2.46
C THR A 47 5.90 -29.21 -1.84
N PHE A 48 5.80 -29.14 -0.51
CA PHE A 48 5.27 -27.97 0.21
C PHE A 48 6.24 -26.80 0.19
N SER A 49 7.53 -27.06 0.43
CA SER A 49 8.61 -26.09 0.34
C SER A 49 8.79 -25.59 -1.09
N ALA A 50 8.69 -26.45 -2.11
CA ALA A 50 8.61 -26.04 -3.50
C ALA A 50 7.35 -25.21 -3.74
N ALA A 51 6.19 -25.62 -3.23
CA ALA A 51 4.95 -24.85 -3.35
C ALA A 51 5.01 -23.46 -2.65
N LEU A 52 5.91 -23.25 -1.69
CA LEU A 52 6.17 -21.94 -1.10
C LEU A 52 7.26 -21.17 -1.86
N ASN A 53 8.30 -21.86 -2.34
CA ASN A 53 9.51 -21.29 -2.93
C ASN A 53 9.57 -21.32 -4.46
N ARG A 54 8.55 -21.81 -5.19
CA ARG A 54 8.62 -22.11 -6.65
C ARG A 54 9.05 -20.91 -7.51
N ASP A 55 9.15 -19.71 -6.95
CA ASP A 55 9.80 -18.58 -7.60
C ASP A 55 10.92 -17.95 -6.78
N LEU A 56 12.13 -18.50 -6.88
CA LEU A 56 13.35 -17.74 -6.57
C LEU A 56 14.40 -17.74 -7.69
N LYS A 57 14.30 -18.64 -8.69
CA LYS A 57 15.33 -18.79 -9.73
C LYS A 57 15.05 -18.08 -11.06
N ASP A 58 13.91 -17.43 -11.25
CA ASP A 58 13.59 -16.80 -12.55
C ASP A 58 13.29 -15.30 -12.44
N VAL A 59 14.26 -14.52 -11.93
CA VAL A 59 14.21 -13.03 -11.92
C VAL A 59 15.13 -12.45 -13.00
N ARG A 60 15.40 -13.17 -14.10
CA ARG A 60 16.21 -12.61 -15.19
C ARG A 60 15.80 -13.02 -16.60
N ARG A 61 14.52 -13.26 -16.85
CA ARG A 61 14.01 -13.30 -18.22
C ARG A 61 12.96 -12.22 -18.45
N PRO A 62 13.15 -11.32 -19.43
CA PRO A 62 12.11 -10.41 -19.86
C PRO A 62 10.95 -11.24 -20.41
N VAL A 63 9.73 -10.83 -20.06
CA VAL A 63 8.48 -11.52 -20.40
C VAL A 63 8.32 -11.61 -21.92
N PRO A 64 8.31 -12.79 -22.56
CA PRO A 64 7.92 -12.88 -23.95
C PRO A 64 6.39 -12.91 -24.04
N HIS A 65 5.90 -12.07 -24.94
CA HIS A 65 4.50 -11.96 -25.30
C HIS A 65 3.96 -13.32 -25.79
N ARG A 66 2.98 -13.88 -25.05
CA ARG A 66 1.95 -14.85 -25.43
C ARG A 66 2.28 -15.84 -26.57
N ARG A 67 2.41 -17.13 -26.23
CA ARG A 67 1.88 -18.24 -27.05
C ARG A 67 1.37 -19.37 -26.14
N THR A 68 0.14 -19.77 -26.40
CA THR A 68 -0.51 -20.98 -25.87
C THR A 68 -0.05 -22.19 -26.66
N CYS A 69 0.51 -23.21 -26.01
CA CYS A 69 0.51 -24.59 -26.52
C CYS A 69 0.74 -25.58 -25.37
N GLY A 70 0.03 -26.71 -25.46
CA GLY A 70 -0.22 -27.65 -24.37
C GLY A 70 1.00 -28.43 -23.88
N GLY A 71 0.93 -28.80 -22.60
CA GLY A 71 1.90 -29.65 -21.95
C GLY A 71 1.63 -29.69 -20.45
N SER A 72 0.80 -30.65 -20.02
CA SER A 72 0.57 -31.05 -18.62
C SER A 72 0.64 -29.90 -17.59
N ASP A 73 -0.44 -29.12 -17.54
CA ASP A 73 -0.66 -28.08 -16.54
C ASP A 73 -0.62 -28.66 -15.12
N VAL A 74 0.51 -28.50 -14.42
CA VAL A 74 0.50 -28.41 -12.96
C VAL A 74 -0.02 -27.01 -12.62
N PRO A 75 -1.30 -26.84 -12.23
CA PRO A 75 -1.89 -25.51 -12.19
C PRO A 75 -1.38 -24.77 -10.97
N GLY A 76 -0.75 -23.62 -11.19
CA GLY A 76 -0.70 -22.49 -10.26
C GLY A 76 -0.11 -22.79 -8.88
N VAL A 77 1.20 -22.74 -8.76
CA VAL A 77 1.82 -22.49 -7.46
C VAL A 77 2.98 -21.51 -7.64
N PHE A 78 2.62 -20.24 -7.73
CA PHE A 78 3.50 -19.07 -7.83
C PHE A 78 3.02 -18.13 -6.73
N ARG A 79 3.80 -17.82 -5.69
CA ARG A 79 3.24 -17.07 -4.53
C ARG A 79 4.13 -16.00 -3.93
N LEU A 80 5.42 -16.25 -3.69
CA LEU A 80 6.27 -15.22 -3.07
C LEU A 80 6.76 -14.17 -4.08
N SER A 81 7.30 -14.62 -5.22
CA SER A 81 7.75 -13.71 -6.29
C SER A 81 6.60 -12.94 -6.94
N GLN A 82 5.42 -13.55 -7.08
CA GLN A 82 4.25 -12.88 -7.62
C GLN A 82 3.77 -11.74 -6.72
N VAL A 83 3.77 -11.93 -5.39
CA VAL A 83 3.41 -10.87 -4.44
C VAL A 83 4.44 -9.74 -4.50
N TRP A 84 5.72 -10.09 -4.57
CA TRP A 84 6.82 -9.13 -4.70
C TRP A 84 6.74 -8.33 -6.00
N SER A 85 6.58 -8.99 -7.14
CA SER A 85 6.54 -8.34 -8.45
C SER A 85 5.32 -7.44 -8.59
N PHE A 86 4.16 -7.88 -8.08
CA PHE A 86 2.96 -7.06 -8.05
C PHE A 86 3.15 -5.80 -7.19
N GLN A 87 3.73 -5.96 -6.00
CA GLN A 87 4.04 -4.82 -5.12
C GLN A 87 4.98 -3.83 -5.80
N ALA A 88 6.10 -4.31 -6.39
CA ALA A 88 7.06 -3.45 -7.08
C ALA A 88 6.42 -2.69 -8.26
N VAL A 89 5.58 -3.37 -9.05
CA VAL A 89 4.84 -2.73 -10.16
C VAL A 89 3.90 -1.65 -9.63
N LYS A 90 3.15 -1.92 -8.56
CA LYS A 90 2.20 -0.97 -7.97
C LYS A 90 2.88 0.22 -7.30
N VAL A 91 3.99 0.01 -6.59
CA VAL A 91 4.79 1.11 -6.04
C VAL A 91 5.34 2.00 -7.16
N GLY A 92 5.83 1.41 -8.25
CA GLY A 92 6.30 2.16 -9.41
C GLY A 92 5.19 2.93 -10.14
N GLU A 93 3.99 2.37 -10.21
CA GLU A 93 2.80 3.05 -10.76
C GLU A 93 2.38 4.24 -9.91
N ILE A 94 2.27 4.04 -8.59
CA ILE A 94 1.95 5.10 -7.62
C ILE A 94 3.01 6.20 -7.68
N GLY A 95 4.30 5.84 -7.71
CA GLY A 95 5.39 6.82 -7.79
C GLY A 95 5.30 7.69 -9.04
N ARG A 96 4.99 7.11 -10.20
CA ARG A 96 4.78 7.86 -11.45
C ARG A 96 3.57 8.80 -11.37
N ARG A 97 2.47 8.37 -10.75
CA ARG A 97 1.28 9.22 -10.55
C ARG A 97 1.55 10.38 -9.61
N VAL A 98 2.28 10.14 -8.51
CA VAL A 98 2.69 11.21 -7.58
C VAL A 98 3.56 12.24 -8.29
N GLN A 99 4.53 11.81 -9.10
CA GLN A 99 5.35 12.72 -9.90
C GLN A 99 4.51 13.53 -10.90
N HIS A 100 3.53 12.90 -11.55
CA HIS A 100 2.61 13.59 -12.45
C HIS A 100 1.79 14.66 -11.71
N CYS A 101 1.28 14.35 -10.52
CA CYS A 101 0.58 15.34 -9.67
C CYS A 101 1.51 16.49 -9.28
N ASP A 102 2.77 16.21 -8.93
CA ASP A 102 3.76 17.23 -8.57
C ASP A 102 3.99 18.22 -9.71
N ILE A 103 4.29 17.70 -10.90
CA ILE A 103 4.47 18.51 -12.12
C ILE A 103 3.20 19.30 -12.45
N SER A 104 2.02 18.67 -12.33
CA SER A 104 0.74 19.34 -12.61
C SER A 104 0.49 20.52 -11.65
N VAL A 105 0.83 20.37 -10.37
CA VAL A 105 0.73 21.44 -9.38
C VAL A 105 1.71 22.56 -9.70
N GLU A 106 2.97 22.24 -10.03
CA GLU A 106 3.98 23.25 -10.41
C GLU A 106 3.55 24.02 -11.66
N GLU A 107 3.00 23.35 -12.67
CA GLU A 107 2.48 24.00 -13.88
C GLU A 107 1.31 24.94 -13.60
N LEU A 108 0.39 24.56 -12.71
CA LEU A 108 -0.74 25.42 -12.33
C LEU A 108 -0.27 26.66 -11.56
N ILE A 109 0.72 26.51 -10.68
CA ILE A 109 1.35 27.64 -9.98
C ILE A 109 2.03 28.58 -10.99
N ALA A 110 2.76 28.03 -11.95
CA ALA A 110 3.47 28.81 -12.97
C ALA A 110 2.51 29.55 -13.92
N LYS A 111 1.39 28.93 -14.30
CA LYS A 111 0.35 29.57 -15.11
C LYS A 111 -0.44 30.62 -14.34
N GLY A 112 -0.41 30.59 -13.00
CA GLY A 112 -1.20 31.48 -12.15
C GLY A 112 -2.70 31.31 -12.36
N ASP A 113 -3.13 30.11 -12.79
CA ASP A 113 -4.53 29.83 -13.10
C ASP A 113 -5.30 29.51 -11.81
N GLU A 114 -6.21 30.39 -11.43
CA GLU A 114 -7.10 30.21 -10.27
C GLU A 114 -8.35 29.38 -10.62
N SER A 115 -8.40 28.71 -11.78
CA SER A 115 -9.52 27.85 -12.16
C SER A 115 -9.77 26.78 -11.08
N PRO A 116 -10.94 26.81 -10.39
CA PRO A 116 -11.21 25.91 -9.28
C PRO A 116 -11.30 24.44 -9.72
N VAL A 117 -11.64 24.20 -10.99
CA VAL A 117 -11.86 22.86 -11.54
C VAL A 117 -10.55 22.06 -11.63
N ALA A 118 -9.46 22.70 -12.06
CA ALA A 118 -8.16 22.04 -12.21
C ALA A 118 -7.59 21.62 -10.85
N TRP A 119 -7.72 22.47 -9.84
CA TRP A 119 -7.31 22.16 -8.47
C TRP A 119 -8.13 21.02 -7.86
N GLU A 120 -9.46 20.99 -8.10
CA GLU A 120 -10.34 19.90 -7.65
C GLU A 120 -10.05 18.56 -8.34
N GLU A 121 -9.62 18.57 -9.61
CA GLU A 121 -9.18 17.36 -10.32
C GLU A 121 -7.91 16.77 -9.69
N ILE A 122 -6.92 17.62 -9.39
CA ILE A 122 -5.69 17.19 -8.71
C ILE A 122 -5.99 16.70 -7.29
N GLU A 123 -6.86 17.39 -6.55
CA GLU A 123 -7.28 16.95 -5.21
C GLU A 123 -7.94 15.56 -5.25
N ARG A 124 -8.81 15.32 -6.24
CA ARG A 124 -9.41 13.99 -6.45
C ARG A 124 -8.35 12.93 -6.76
N GLU A 125 -7.40 13.23 -7.63
CA GLU A 125 -6.31 12.31 -7.98
C GLU A 125 -5.42 11.98 -6.77
N ILE A 126 -5.06 12.98 -5.95
CA ILE A 126 -4.32 12.77 -4.70
C ILE A 126 -5.08 11.85 -3.75
N ASN A 127 -6.40 12.05 -3.58
CA ASN A 127 -7.22 11.20 -2.72
C ASN A 127 -7.30 9.75 -3.23
N LEU A 128 -7.36 9.55 -4.55
CA LEU A 128 -7.31 8.22 -5.15
C LEU A 128 -5.96 7.53 -4.87
N ILE A 129 -4.86 8.26 -5.04
CA ILE A 129 -3.52 7.73 -4.73
C ILE A 129 -3.40 7.36 -3.25
N ILE A 130 -3.90 8.19 -2.32
CA ILE A 130 -3.89 7.89 -0.88
C ILE A 130 -4.67 6.60 -0.57
N SER A 131 -5.85 6.43 -1.19
CA SER A 131 -6.65 5.20 -1.05
C SER A 131 -5.86 3.97 -1.52
N GLU A 132 -5.24 4.06 -2.70
CA GLU A 132 -4.44 2.96 -3.27
C GLU A 132 -3.21 2.61 -2.43
N VAL A 133 -2.51 3.61 -1.88
CA VAL A 133 -1.38 3.39 -0.95
C VAL A 133 -1.85 2.65 0.30
N ASN A 134 -3.00 3.03 0.87
CA ASN A 134 -3.57 2.34 2.02
C ASN A 134 -3.97 0.90 1.69
N GLU A 135 -4.56 0.67 0.52
CA GLU A 135 -4.88 -0.67 0.04
C GLU A 135 -3.62 -1.52 -0.14
N LEU A 136 -2.56 -0.96 -0.72
CA LEU A 136 -1.28 -1.63 -0.91
C LEU A 136 -0.65 -2.01 0.45
N ALA A 137 -0.71 -1.12 1.43
CA ALA A 137 -0.28 -1.40 2.79
C ALA A 137 -1.12 -2.52 3.45
N ARG A 138 -2.44 -2.57 3.20
CA ARG A 138 -3.29 -3.69 3.66
C ARG A 138 -2.89 -5.00 2.98
N TYR A 139 -2.64 -4.96 1.68
CA TYR A 139 -2.22 -6.11 0.87
C TYR A 139 -0.92 -6.74 1.41
N THR A 140 0.12 -5.94 1.65
CA THR A 140 1.41 -6.43 2.16
C THR A 140 1.26 -7.04 3.56
N ARG A 141 0.54 -6.38 4.47
CA ARG A 141 0.27 -6.87 5.83
C ARG A 141 -0.49 -8.19 5.84
N LEU A 142 -1.52 -8.32 4.99
CA LEU A 142 -2.32 -9.55 4.88
C LEU A 142 -1.51 -10.71 4.31
N ASN A 143 -0.73 -10.49 3.26
CA ASN A 143 0.12 -11.51 2.66
C ASN A 143 1.23 -11.95 3.62
N TYR A 144 1.92 -11.02 4.27
CA TYR A 144 2.91 -11.32 5.30
C TYR A 144 2.30 -12.17 6.43
N SER A 145 1.13 -11.76 6.94
CA SER A 145 0.41 -12.51 7.97
C SER A 145 0.01 -13.91 7.49
N ALA A 146 -0.39 -14.07 6.22
CA ALA A 146 -0.77 -15.34 5.64
C ALA A 146 0.43 -16.29 5.55
N PHE A 147 1.59 -15.79 5.12
CA PHE A 147 2.84 -16.53 5.09
C PHE A 147 3.28 -16.98 6.49
N VAL A 148 3.33 -16.07 7.46
CA VAL A 148 3.70 -16.43 8.85
C VAL A 148 2.73 -17.47 9.44
N LYS A 149 1.43 -17.33 9.17
CA LYS A 149 0.42 -18.26 9.69
C LYS A 149 0.44 -19.62 9.02
N ILE A 150 0.73 -19.70 7.71
CA ILE A 150 0.83 -21.00 7.05
C ILE A 150 2.08 -21.76 7.50
N VAL A 151 3.21 -21.06 7.68
CA VAL A 151 4.44 -21.68 8.15
C VAL A 151 4.32 -22.10 9.62
N LYS A 152 3.76 -21.26 10.50
CA LYS A 152 3.43 -21.70 11.88
C LYS A 152 2.48 -22.90 11.91
N LYS A 153 1.57 -23.00 10.94
CA LYS A 153 0.66 -24.14 10.83
C LYS A 153 1.42 -25.39 10.40
N HIS A 154 2.31 -25.27 9.42
CA HIS A 154 3.18 -26.34 8.98
C HIS A 154 3.98 -26.91 10.16
N ASP A 155 4.78 -26.08 10.83
CA ASP A 155 5.63 -26.50 11.96
C ASP A 155 4.84 -27.21 13.07
N LYS A 156 3.63 -26.72 13.37
CA LYS A 156 2.76 -27.34 14.37
C LYS A 156 2.30 -28.75 13.99
N HIS A 157 2.08 -29.00 12.69
CA HIS A 157 1.57 -30.29 12.19
C HIS A 157 2.67 -31.26 11.81
N THR A 158 3.81 -30.78 11.32
CA THR A 158 4.91 -31.62 10.82
C THR A 158 6.03 -31.80 11.83
N GLN A 159 6.12 -30.95 12.87
CA GLN A 159 7.24 -30.88 13.83
C GLN A 159 8.59 -30.58 13.18
N ILE A 160 8.62 -30.25 11.89
CA ILE A 160 9.81 -29.84 11.15
C ILE A 160 9.90 -28.31 11.21
N PRO A 161 11.02 -27.72 11.68
CA PRO A 161 11.14 -26.27 11.82
C PRO A 161 11.38 -25.57 10.47
N LEU A 162 10.30 -25.26 9.75
CA LEU A 162 10.36 -24.52 8.47
C LEU A 162 10.34 -22.99 8.68
N LYS A 163 9.88 -22.52 9.85
CA LYS A 163 9.81 -21.09 10.15
C LYS A 163 11.15 -20.38 10.07
N GLU A 164 12.23 -20.94 10.60
CA GLU A 164 13.50 -20.22 10.66
C GLU A 164 14.10 -20.00 9.27
N THR A 165 14.13 -21.05 8.45
CA THR A 165 14.62 -20.99 7.07
C THR A 165 13.74 -20.10 6.19
N PHE A 166 12.42 -20.13 6.37
CA PHE A 166 11.51 -19.29 5.62
C PHE A 166 11.55 -17.82 6.07
N MET A 167 11.66 -17.55 7.37
CA MET A 167 11.78 -16.17 7.88
C MET A 167 13.11 -15.54 7.47
N ALA A 168 14.20 -16.31 7.38
CA ALA A 168 15.45 -15.83 6.79
C ALA A 168 15.25 -15.38 5.34
N LYS A 169 14.58 -16.18 4.50
CA LYS A 169 14.23 -15.82 3.11
C LYS A 169 13.30 -14.61 3.01
N LEU A 170 12.33 -14.49 3.91
CA LEU A 170 11.47 -13.30 3.99
C LEU A 170 12.24 -12.05 4.41
N ASN A 171 13.32 -12.20 5.18
CA ASN A 171 14.16 -11.09 5.62
C ASN A 171 15.20 -10.68 4.57
N GLU A 172 15.70 -11.63 3.76
CA GLU A 172 16.56 -11.34 2.61
C GLU A 172 15.90 -10.39 1.62
N LYS A 173 14.58 -10.48 1.49
CA LYS A 173 13.75 -9.62 0.65
C LYS A 173 12.64 -8.99 1.50
N PRO A 174 12.91 -7.88 2.19
CA PRO A 174 11.98 -7.30 3.16
C PRO A 174 10.88 -6.48 2.46
N PHE A 175 9.95 -7.16 1.78
CA PHE A 175 8.79 -6.51 1.12
C PHE A 175 7.87 -5.81 2.13
N TYR A 176 7.91 -6.26 3.39
CA TYR A 176 7.10 -5.73 4.47
C TYR A 176 7.73 -4.49 5.14
N LYS A 177 8.97 -4.11 4.77
CA LYS A 177 9.66 -2.92 5.27
C LYS A 177 9.70 -1.78 4.26
N GLU A 178 8.95 -1.86 3.17
CA GLU A 178 8.88 -0.73 2.25
C GLU A 178 8.27 0.48 2.96
N ASN A 179 9.06 1.54 3.06
CA ASN A 179 8.67 2.78 3.70
C ASN A 179 7.75 3.54 2.74
N TYR A 180 6.44 3.30 2.83
CA TYR A 180 5.45 4.18 2.17
C TYR A 180 5.48 5.61 2.74
N ASP A 181 6.15 5.82 3.87
CA ASP A 181 6.27 7.09 4.57
C ASP A 181 6.79 8.21 3.67
N SER A 182 7.76 7.95 2.79
CA SER A 182 8.26 8.98 1.87
C SER A 182 7.17 9.44 0.89
N ILE A 183 6.39 8.49 0.35
CA ILE A 183 5.28 8.76 -0.57
C ILE A 183 4.16 9.50 0.18
N VAL A 184 3.84 9.08 1.41
CA VAL A 184 2.81 9.72 2.25
C VAL A 184 3.21 11.15 2.61
N LEU A 185 4.48 11.40 2.95
CA LEU A 185 4.99 12.75 3.22
C LEU A 185 4.92 13.64 1.98
N GLN A 186 5.27 13.11 0.80
CA GLN A 186 5.13 13.85 -0.46
C GLN A 186 3.67 14.18 -0.75
N LEU A 187 2.76 13.21 -0.61
CA LEU A 187 1.32 13.41 -0.79
C LEU A 187 0.76 14.44 0.19
N SER A 188 1.18 14.43 1.46
CA SER A 188 0.76 15.42 2.46
C SER A 188 1.17 16.83 2.05
N ARG A 189 2.42 17.03 1.60
CA ARG A 189 2.90 18.33 1.12
C ARG A 189 2.11 18.80 -0.11
N LEU A 190 1.87 17.91 -1.06
CA LEU A 190 1.07 18.20 -2.25
C LEU A 190 -0.37 18.57 -1.89
N TYR A 191 -0.98 17.83 -0.97
CA TYR A 191 -2.32 18.11 -0.50
C TYR A 191 -2.42 19.49 0.15
N ASP A 192 -1.45 19.87 1.00
CA ASP A 192 -1.41 21.19 1.62
C ASP A 192 -1.25 22.31 0.58
N VAL A 193 -0.45 22.10 -0.46
CA VAL A 193 -0.26 23.08 -1.55
C VAL A 193 -1.55 23.24 -2.36
N VAL A 194 -2.19 22.14 -2.74
CA VAL A 194 -3.46 22.15 -3.49
C VAL A 194 -4.56 22.79 -2.66
N ARG A 195 -4.65 22.46 -1.37
CA ARG A 195 -5.66 23.01 -0.46
C ARG A 195 -5.54 24.53 -0.30
N ASN A 196 -4.32 25.03 -0.24
CA ASN A 196 -4.05 26.47 -0.14
C ASN A 196 -3.92 27.16 -1.51
N ARG A 197 -4.15 26.44 -2.62
CA ARG A 197 -4.01 26.93 -4.01
C ARG A 197 -2.66 27.62 -4.25
N GLY A 198 -1.58 27.05 -3.70
CA GLY A 198 -0.22 27.61 -3.80
C GLY A 198 0.06 28.79 -2.87
N ARG A 199 -0.89 29.23 -2.04
CA ARG A 199 -0.63 30.21 -0.98
C ARG A 199 0.05 29.51 0.20
N PRO A 200 1.03 30.15 0.87
CA PRO A 200 1.66 29.54 2.04
C PRO A 200 0.61 29.23 3.09
N SER A 201 0.68 28.04 3.69
CA SER A 201 -0.32 27.62 4.67
C SER A 201 -0.38 28.60 5.85
N ASP A 202 -1.60 28.97 6.22
CA ASP A 202 -1.88 29.88 7.34
C ASP A 202 -1.41 29.36 8.71
N SER A 203 -0.75 28.20 8.79
CA SER A 203 -0.05 27.75 9.99
C SER A 203 1.04 28.73 10.45
N SER A 204 1.62 29.50 9.51
CA SER A 204 2.50 30.63 9.81
C SER A 204 1.76 31.95 10.05
N ALA A 205 0.49 32.05 9.64
CA ALA A 205 -0.40 33.18 9.90
C ALA A 205 -0.99 33.12 11.32
N VAL A 206 -1.30 31.93 11.87
CA VAL A 206 -1.78 31.78 13.26
C VAL A 206 -0.74 32.26 14.28
N ARG A 207 0.57 32.13 14.00
CA ARG A 207 1.63 32.70 14.86
C ARG A 207 1.83 34.21 14.68
N ARG A 208 1.26 34.81 13.63
CA ARG A 208 1.24 36.27 13.40
C ARG A 208 -0.12 36.90 13.72
N GLU A 209 -1.07 36.13 14.22
CA GLU A 209 -2.41 36.58 14.59
C GLU A 209 -2.55 36.99 16.07
N SER A 210 -1.44 37.40 16.70
CA SER A 210 -1.48 38.24 17.90
C SER A 210 -1.26 39.73 17.59
N GLY A 211 -1.16 40.10 16.30
CA GLY A 211 -0.72 41.43 15.88
C GLY A 211 -1.77 42.26 15.14
N THR A 212 -2.24 41.80 13.98
CA THR A 212 -3.08 42.63 13.11
C THR A 212 -3.84 41.74 12.15
N GLN A 213 -5.12 41.48 12.45
CA GLN A 213 -6.08 41.21 11.38
C GLN A 213 -6.02 42.40 10.40
N ASN A 214 -6.20 42.15 9.11
CA ASN A 214 -6.39 43.17 8.06
C ASN A 214 -7.72 43.92 8.26
N PHE A 215 -7.87 44.55 9.43
CA PHE A 215 -8.99 45.38 9.80
C PHE A 215 -8.68 46.80 9.36
N VAL A 216 -9.43 47.29 8.39
CA VAL A 216 -9.39 48.71 8.02
C VAL A 216 -10.02 49.49 9.18
N ARG A 217 -9.18 50.02 10.07
CA ARG A 217 -9.63 50.86 11.18
C ARG A 217 -10.28 52.13 10.61
N ARG A 218 -11.59 52.29 10.84
CA ARG A 218 -12.30 53.55 10.60
C ARG A 218 -12.55 54.23 11.95
N THR A 219 -11.93 55.37 12.18
CA THR A 219 -12.23 56.23 13.33
C THR A 219 -12.91 57.50 12.83
N THR A 220 -14.15 57.73 13.22
CA THR A 220 -14.86 58.99 12.98
C THR A 220 -14.79 59.87 14.23
N LYS A 221 -14.62 61.18 14.05
CA LYS A 221 -14.62 62.17 15.14
C LYS A 221 -15.87 63.04 15.02
N TYR A 222 -16.53 63.30 16.14
CA TYR A 222 -17.69 64.19 16.22
C TYR A 222 -17.45 65.24 17.29
N TRP A 223 -17.97 66.44 17.08
CA TRP A 223 -18.04 67.48 18.10
C TRP A 223 -19.22 67.18 19.02
N VAL A 224 -18.99 67.17 20.33
CA VAL A 224 -20.03 66.93 21.34
C VAL A 224 -20.18 68.20 22.19
N HIS A 225 -21.41 68.65 22.39
CA HIS A 225 -21.71 69.79 23.24
C HIS A 225 -21.46 69.43 24.72
N PRO A 226 -20.90 70.35 25.55
CA PRO A 226 -20.57 70.08 26.95
C PRO A 226 -21.74 69.54 27.79
N ASP A 227 -22.97 69.95 27.49
CA ASP A 227 -24.18 69.53 28.21
C ASP A 227 -24.53 68.03 28.05
N HIS A 228 -23.93 67.35 27.08
CA HIS A 228 -24.18 65.93 26.81
C HIS A 228 -23.08 65.01 27.36
N ILE A 229 -22.12 65.57 28.09
CA ILE A 229 -21.10 64.83 28.81
C ILE A 229 -21.60 64.74 30.26
N MET A 230 -22.15 63.57 30.64
CA MET A 230 -22.54 63.29 32.03
C MET A 230 -21.33 63.29 32.96
#